data_AF-A0A974VKK4-F1
#
_entry.id   AF-A0A974VKK4-F1
#
_cell.length_a   1.000
_cell.length_b   1.000
_cell.length_c   1.000
_cell.angle_alpha   90.00
_cell.angle_beta   90.00
_cell.angle_gamma   90.00
#
_symmetry.space_group_name_H-M   'P 1'
#
loop_
_entity.id
_entity.type
_entity.pdbx_description
1 polymer ?
#
loop_
_entity_poly.entity_id
_entity_poly.type
_entity_poly.pdbx_seq_one_letter_code
_entity_poly.pdbx_strand_id
1 'polypeptide(L)'
;MLLGWEAAHNAELSLLGMGYALIAGFFWALYITGSEKVGRVVPGNGGLAGAMVVGALMTIPAGGTGALSVFGDAKLLLFAIGTGLMASVVPYLAELAALRRLPRHVFSILLSLEPAIAALAGWMLLAQHSGVLRWAAMVMLMVASLGITFTSRQEARANSRRLKQAT
;
A
#
# COMPACT_ATOMS: atom_id res chain seq x y z
N MET A 1 18.36 18.96 3.65
CA MET A 1 17.68 18.19 2.57
C MET A 1 16.26 18.73 2.42
N LEU A 2 16.14 19.78 1.61
CA LEU A 2 14.91 20.54 1.39
C LEU A 2 14.01 19.76 0.43
N LEU A 3 12.84 19.40 0.94
CA LEU A 3 11.68 18.85 0.21
C LEU A 3 11.43 19.61 -1.08
N GLY A 4 11.67 18.98 -2.24
CA GLY A 4 10.94 19.23 -3.50
C GLY A 4 11.00 20.63 -4.13
N TRP A 5 11.44 21.67 -3.42
CA TRP A 5 11.49 23.06 -3.84
C TRP A 5 12.72 23.30 -4.70
N GLU A 6 13.85 22.68 -4.33
CA GLU A 6 15.02 22.60 -5.20
C GLU A 6 14.83 21.58 -6.32
N ALA A 7 13.98 20.56 -6.17
CA ALA A 7 13.56 19.73 -7.31
C ALA A 7 12.62 20.52 -8.24
N ALA A 8 11.74 21.37 -7.73
CA ALA A 8 10.92 22.22 -8.60
C ALA A 8 11.75 23.28 -9.35
N HIS A 9 12.89 23.71 -8.79
CA HIS A 9 13.79 24.68 -9.40
C HIS A 9 14.98 24.07 -10.18
N ASN A 10 15.40 22.83 -9.88
CA ASN A 10 16.52 22.12 -10.52
C ASN A 10 16.17 20.73 -11.09
N ALA A 11 14.96 20.21 -10.91
CA ALA A 11 14.56 18.99 -11.59
C ALA A 11 14.12 19.36 -12.99
N GLU A 12 14.94 18.96 -13.95
CA GLU A 12 14.42 18.67 -15.28
C GLU A 12 13.25 17.69 -15.10
N LEU A 13 12.04 18.19 -15.30
CA LEU A 13 10.83 17.39 -15.33
C LEU A 13 10.96 16.39 -16.48
N SER A 14 11.54 15.23 -16.18
CA SER A 14 11.73 14.16 -17.15
C SER A 14 10.35 13.67 -17.56
N LEU A 15 10.01 13.90 -18.83
CA LEU A 15 8.77 13.41 -19.45
C LEU A 15 8.61 11.90 -19.25
N LEU A 16 9.73 11.19 -19.22
CA LEU A 16 9.81 9.75 -18.99
C LEU A 16 9.39 9.37 -17.56
N GLY A 17 9.81 10.14 -16.55
CA GLY A 17 9.40 9.95 -15.16
C GLY A 17 7.90 10.18 -14.94
N MET A 18 7.34 11.23 -15.54
CA MET A 18 5.89 11.46 -15.54
C MET A 18 5.14 10.34 -16.25
N GLY A 19 5.67 9.85 -17.38
CA GLY A 19 5.13 8.68 -18.08
C GLY A 19 5.04 7.45 -17.16
N TYR A 20 6.11 7.14 -16.43
CA TYR A 20 6.11 6.04 -15.47
C TYR A 20 5.13 6.25 -14.31
N ALA A 21 5.01 7.47 -13.79
CA ALA A 21 4.06 7.78 -12.73
C ALA A 21 2.60 7.58 -13.18
N LEU A 22 2.27 8.00 -14.41
CA LEU A 22 0.94 7.79 -14.99
C LEU A 22 0.65 6.31 -15.25
N ILE A 23 1.62 5.56 -15.77
CA ILE A 23 1.50 4.11 -15.96
C ILE A 23 1.28 3.42 -14.61
N ALA A 24 2.07 3.76 -13.59
CA ALA A 24 1.91 3.21 -12.25
C ALA A 24 0.51 3.50 -11.68
N GLY A 25 0.03 4.75 -11.81
CA GLY A 25 -1.32 5.13 -11.39
C GLY A 25 -2.42 4.37 -12.14
N PHE A 26 -2.27 4.18 -13.45
CA PHE A 26 -3.19 3.39 -14.27
C PHE A 26 -3.27 1.93 -13.82
N PHE A 27 -2.13 1.26 -13.61
CA PHE A 27 -2.10 -0.10 -13.10
C PHE A 27 -2.66 -0.22 -11.69
N TRP A 28 -2.43 0.78 -10.83
CA TRP A 28 -3.01 0.83 -9.49
C TRP A 28 -4.54 0.91 -9.54
N ALA A 29 -5.09 1.75 -10.42
CA ALA A 29 -6.53 1.82 -10.64
C ALA A 29 -7.10 0.48 -11.10
N LEU A 30 -6.47 -0.17 -12.10
CA LEU A 30 -6.86 -1.51 -12.56
C LEU A 30 -6.80 -2.56 -11.46
N TYR A 31 -5.77 -2.50 -10.60
CA TYR A 31 -5.64 -3.40 -9.45
C TYR A 31 -6.80 -3.23 -8.46
N ILE A 32 -7.19 -1.99 -8.11
CA ILE A 32 -8.33 -1.76 -7.21
C ILE A 32 -9.60 -2.39 -7.80
N THR A 33 -9.99 -2.03 -9.02
CA THR A 33 -11.25 -2.53 -9.62
C THR A 33 -11.20 -4.03 -9.88
N GLY A 34 -10.04 -4.55 -10.28
CA GLY A 34 -9.83 -5.98 -10.49
C GLY A 34 -9.90 -6.79 -9.19
N SER A 35 -9.25 -6.31 -8.13
CA SER A 35 -9.23 -6.98 -6.81
C SER A 35 -10.62 -7.03 -6.18
N GLU A 36 -11.44 -5.98 -6.32
CA GLU A 36 -12.84 -6.00 -5.89
C GLU A 36 -13.65 -7.09 -6.61
N LYS A 37 -13.48 -7.20 -7.94
CA LYS A 37 -14.19 -8.19 -8.75
C LYS A 37 -13.76 -9.62 -8.39
N VAL A 38 -12.46 -9.85 -8.23
CA VAL A 38 -11.92 -11.16 -7.84
C VAL A 38 -12.37 -11.55 -6.43
N GLY A 39 -12.38 -10.61 -5.47
CA GLY A 39 -12.83 -10.85 -4.11
C GLY A 39 -14.32 -11.21 -3.99
N ARG A 40 -15.15 -10.85 -4.98
CA ARG A 40 -16.56 -11.24 -5.04
C ARG A 40 -16.80 -12.60 -5.70
N VAL A 41 -15.89 -13.04 -6.58
CA VAL A 41 -16.07 -14.23 -7.42
C VAL A 41 -15.29 -15.44 -6.87
N VAL A 42 -14.14 -15.23 -6.24
CA VAL A 42 -13.28 -16.29 -5.72
C VAL A 42 -13.38 -16.33 -4.18
N PRO A 43 -14.04 -17.33 -3.59
CA PRO A 43 -14.10 -17.48 -2.14
C PRO A 43 -12.72 -17.88 -1.57
N GLY A 44 -12.30 -17.21 -0.49
CA GLY A 44 -11.04 -17.46 0.20
C GLY A 44 -9.81 -16.83 -0.47
N ASN A 45 -8.61 -17.30 -0.11
CA ASN A 45 -7.35 -16.66 -0.52
C ASN A 45 -6.86 -17.07 -1.93
N GLY A 46 -7.61 -17.87 -2.68
CA GLY A 46 -7.18 -18.41 -3.97
C GLY A 46 -6.94 -17.33 -5.04
N GLY A 47 -7.77 -16.29 -5.08
CA GLY A 47 -7.61 -15.18 -6.04
C GLY A 47 -6.34 -14.37 -5.79
N LEU A 48 -6.03 -14.13 -4.52
CA LEU A 48 -4.81 -13.46 -4.09
C LEU A 48 -3.56 -14.31 -4.37
N ALA A 49 -3.60 -15.61 -4.06
CA ALA A 49 -2.48 -16.52 -4.31
C ALA A 49 -2.15 -16.58 -5.81
N GLY A 50 -3.16 -16.67 -6.67
CA GLY A 50 -2.98 -16.59 -8.13
C GLY A 50 -2.39 -15.26 -8.58
N ALA A 51 -2.89 -14.14 -8.06
CA ALA A 51 -2.35 -12.81 -8.36
C ALA A 51 -0.87 -12.66 -7.95
N MET A 52 -0.48 -13.24 -6.80
CA MET A 52 0.92 -13.24 -6.33
C MET A 52 1.83 -14.06 -7.25
N VAL A 53 1.38 -15.22 -7.73
CA VAL A 53 2.15 -16.02 -8.70
C VAL A 53 2.33 -15.27 -10.02
N VAL A 54 1.25 -14.69 -10.56
CA VAL A 54 1.32 -13.92 -11.81
C VAL A 54 2.23 -12.70 -11.63
N GLY A 55 2.08 -11.96 -10.52
CA GLY A 55 2.93 -10.81 -10.21
C GLY A 55 4.41 -11.18 -10.06
N ALA A 56 4.71 -12.30 -9.40
CA ALA A 56 6.07 -12.82 -9.30
C ALA A 56 6.65 -13.14 -10.68
N LEU A 57 5.90 -13.86 -11.53
CA LEU A 57 6.36 -14.20 -12.88
C LEU A 57 6.57 -12.96 -13.77
N MET A 58 5.68 -11.98 -13.70
CA MET A 58 5.81 -10.73 -14.47
C MET A 58 6.96 -9.84 -14.01
N THR A 59 7.39 -9.95 -12.75
CA THR A 59 8.48 -9.13 -12.20
C THR A 59 9.86 -9.76 -12.38
N ILE A 60 9.96 -11.06 -12.66
CA ILE A 60 11.24 -11.74 -12.92
C ILE A 60 12.10 -11.00 -13.97
N PRO A 61 11.58 -10.62 -15.16
CA PRO A 61 12.38 -9.94 -16.18
C PRO A 61 12.89 -8.56 -15.72
N ALA A 62 12.15 -7.89 -14.83
CA ALA A 62 12.50 -6.57 -14.31
C ALA A 62 13.69 -6.61 -13.33
N GLY A 63 14.00 -7.77 -12.74
CA GLY A 63 15.12 -7.94 -11.83
C GLY A 63 16.50 -7.80 -12.48
N GLY A 64 16.59 -7.96 -13.81
CA GLY A 64 17.82 -7.81 -14.58
C GLY A 64 18.97 -8.70 -14.10
N THR A 65 20.20 -8.37 -14.50
CA THR A 65 21.43 -9.09 -14.11
C THR A 65 21.74 -8.95 -12.62
N GLY A 66 21.29 -7.86 -11.98
CA GLY A 66 21.42 -7.64 -10.54
C GLY A 66 20.71 -8.69 -9.70
N ALA A 67 19.52 -9.16 -10.12
CA ALA A 67 18.80 -10.23 -9.43
C ALA A 67 19.57 -11.57 -9.46
N LEU A 68 20.33 -11.85 -10.53
CA LEU A 68 21.13 -13.07 -10.61
C LEU A 68 22.27 -13.10 -9.58
N SER A 69 22.80 -11.92 -9.21
CA SER A 69 23.89 -11.82 -8.23
C SER A 69 23.50 -12.34 -6.83
N VAL A 70 22.21 -12.30 -6.50
CA VAL A 70 21.67 -12.79 -5.23
C VAL A 70 21.83 -14.32 -5.10
N PHE A 71 21.79 -15.06 -6.21
CA PHE A 71 22.00 -16.51 -6.19
C PHE A 71 23.48 -16.90 -6.01
N GLY A 72 24.41 -15.96 -6.22
CA GLY A 72 25.84 -16.16 -6.03
C GLY A 72 26.32 -15.99 -4.58
N ASP A 73 25.48 -15.45 -3.69
CA ASP A 73 25.82 -15.18 -2.30
C ASP A 73 24.69 -15.65 -1.37
N ALA A 74 24.98 -16.70 -0.59
CA ALA A 74 24.03 -17.29 0.35
C ALA A 74 23.50 -16.29 1.40
N LYS A 75 24.28 -15.27 1.76
CA LYS A 75 23.89 -14.24 2.72
C LYS A 75 22.91 -13.26 2.09
N LEU A 76 23.16 -12.82 0.86
CA LEU A 76 22.23 -11.98 0.09
C LEU A 76 20.92 -12.73 -0.18
N LEU A 77 20.99 -14.02 -0.52
CA LEU A 77 19.83 -14.88 -0.68
C LEU A 77 19.01 -14.96 0.61
N LEU A 78 19.68 -15.17 1.76
CA LEU A 78 19.01 -15.23 3.06
C LEU A 78 18.33 -13.90 3.41
N PHE A 79 18.97 -12.75 3.13
CA PHE A 79 18.35 -11.45 3.33
C PHE A 79 17.18 -11.19 2.37
N ALA A 80 17.29 -11.57 1.10
CA ALA A 80 16.22 -11.43 0.13
C ALA A 80 14.98 -12.26 0.53
N ILE A 81 15.20 -13.51 0.93
CA ILE A 81 14.14 -14.39 1.44
C ILE A 81 13.58 -13.84 2.75
N GLY A 82 14.44 -13.49 3.70
CA GLY A 82 14.05 -13.00 5.01
C GLY A 82 13.23 -11.72 4.93
N THR A 83 13.66 -10.74 4.13
CA THR A 83 12.94 -9.49 3.92
C THR A 83 11.63 -9.71 3.18
N GLY A 84 11.58 -10.54 2.14
CA GLY A 84 10.35 -10.87 1.42
C GLY A 84 9.31 -11.55 2.31
N LEU A 85 9.74 -12.52 3.14
CA LEU A 85 8.88 -13.19 4.11
C LEU A 85 8.40 -12.22 5.20
N MET A 86 9.28 -11.42 5.77
CA MET A 86 8.90 -10.43 6.79
C MET A 86 7.96 -9.36 6.23
N ALA A 87 8.16 -8.91 5.00
CA ALA A 87 7.33 -7.88 4.38
C ALA A 87 5.94 -8.40 3.95
N SER A 88 5.75 -9.71 3.80
CA SER A 88 4.49 -10.29 3.31
C SER A 88 3.80 -11.17 4.35
N VAL A 89 4.50 -12.17 4.88
CA VAL A 89 3.93 -13.18 5.78
C VAL A 89 3.55 -12.57 7.12
N VAL A 90 4.41 -11.73 7.70
CA VAL A 90 4.11 -11.11 9.01
C VAL A 90 2.87 -10.21 8.94
N PRO A 91 2.74 -9.28 7.96
CA PRO A 91 1.53 -8.51 7.77
C PRO A 91 0.29 -9.39 7.54
N TYR A 92 0.39 -10.41 6.69
CA TYR A 92 -0.74 -11.31 6.42
C TYR A 92 -1.21 -12.06 7.66
N LEU A 93 -0.28 -12.57 8.47
CA LEU A 93 -0.62 -13.27 9.70
C LEU A 93 -1.24 -12.32 10.72
N ALA A 94 -0.70 -11.10 10.86
CA ALA A 94 -1.26 -10.07 11.73
C ALA A 94 -2.67 -9.67 11.28
N GLU A 95 -2.89 -9.52 9.97
CA GLU A 95 -4.18 -9.22 9.36
C GLU A 95 -5.20 -10.34 9.62
N LEU A 96 -4.85 -11.60 9.34
CA LEU A 96 -5.73 -12.74 9.62
C LEU A 96 -6.03 -12.89 11.11
N ALA A 97 -5.03 -12.69 11.97
CA ALA A 97 -5.22 -12.73 13.42
C ALA A 97 -6.15 -11.62 13.90
N ALA A 98 -6.02 -10.41 13.35
CA ALA A 98 -6.88 -9.28 13.63
C ALA A 98 -8.33 -9.55 13.19
N LEU A 99 -8.55 -10.06 11.97
CA LEU A 99 -9.88 -10.42 11.46
C LEU A 99 -10.58 -11.48 12.31
N ARG A 100 -9.81 -12.40 12.92
CA ARG A 100 -10.35 -13.48 13.75
C ARG A 100 -10.64 -13.06 15.20
N ARG A 101 -9.99 -12.01 15.71
CA ARG A 101 -10.05 -11.63 17.13
C ARG A 101 -10.72 -10.28 17.38
N LEU A 102 -10.81 -9.41 16.38
CA LEU A 102 -11.31 -8.04 16.54
C LEU A 102 -12.63 -7.84 15.79
N PRO A 103 -13.60 -7.11 16.39
CA PRO A 103 -14.78 -6.69 15.65
C PRO A 103 -14.40 -5.74 14.51
N ARG A 104 -15.10 -5.86 13.37
CA ARG A 104 -14.77 -5.21 12.07
C ARG A 104 -14.53 -3.70 12.14
N HIS A 105 -15.11 -3.01 13.12
CA HIS A 105 -14.91 -1.58 13.33
C HIS A 105 -13.53 -1.23 13.92
N VAL A 106 -12.94 -2.10 14.75
CA VAL A 106 -11.60 -1.90 15.33
C VAL A 106 -10.52 -2.14 14.29
N PHE A 107 -10.68 -3.16 13.44
CA PHE A 107 -9.78 -3.41 12.31
C PHE A 107 -9.69 -2.21 11.35
N SER A 108 -10.84 -1.57 11.06
CA SER A 108 -10.89 -0.35 10.26
C SER A 108 -10.16 0.84 10.90
N ILE A 109 -10.16 0.94 12.24
CA ILE A 109 -9.41 1.99 12.96
C ILE A 109 -7.91 1.69 12.89
N LEU A 110 -7.51 0.44 13.08
CA LEU A 110 -6.10 0.01 12.97
C LEU A 110 -5.53 0.27 11.57
N LEU A 111 -6.30 -0.03 10.51
CA LEU A 111 -5.92 0.27 9.13
C LEU A 111 -5.74 1.79 8.91
N SER A 112 -6.58 2.64 9.50
CA SER A 112 -6.41 4.09 9.39
C SER A 112 -5.17 4.62 10.11
N LEU A 113 -4.62 3.84 11.06
CA LEU A 113 -3.40 4.18 11.80
C LEU A 113 -2.12 3.77 11.08
N GLU A 114 -2.21 2.94 10.03
CA GLU A 114 -1.06 2.44 9.27
C GLU A 114 -0.13 3.56 8.78
N PRO A 115 -0.61 4.69 8.18
CA PRO A 115 0.27 5.77 7.73
C PRO A 115 1.06 6.41 8.87
N ALA A 116 0.45 6.52 10.06
CA ALA A 116 1.10 7.09 11.24
C ALA A 116 2.19 6.16 11.78
N ILE A 117 1.90 4.86 11.86
CA ILE A 117 2.87 3.84 12.32
C ILE A 117 4.03 3.74 11.32
N ALA A 118 3.75 3.71 10.02
CA ALA A 118 4.78 3.69 8.97
C ALA A 118 5.70 4.91 9.04
N ALA A 119 5.15 6.09 9.29
CA ALA A 119 5.93 7.32 9.46
C ALA A 119 6.82 7.28 10.71
N LEU A 120 6.29 6.82 11.84
CA LEU A 120 7.05 6.67 13.10
C LEU A 120 8.17 5.64 12.96
N ALA A 121 7.88 4.48 12.36
CA ALA A 121 8.86 3.45 12.09
C ALA A 121 9.97 3.96 11.15
N GLY A 122 9.62 4.67 10.08
CA GLY A 122 10.58 5.31 9.18
C GLY A 122 11.45 6.37 9.88
N TRP A 123 10.88 7.15 10.79
CA TRP A 123 11.65 8.13 11.57
C TRP A 123 12.63 7.46 12.56
N MET A 124 12.16 6.46 13.31
CA MET A 124 12.97 5.78 14.33
C MET A 124 14.03 4.85 13.73
N LEU A 125 13.70 4.10 12.68
CA LEU A 125 14.59 3.08 12.10
C LEU A 125 15.56 3.65 11.06
N LEU A 126 15.17 4.66 10.28
CA LEU A 126 16.01 5.25 9.23
C LEU A 126 16.63 6.59 9.65
N ALA A 127 16.41 7.05 10.89
CA ALA A 127 16.93 8.31 11.45
C ALA A 127 16.73 9.54 10.53
N GLN A 128 15.65 9.53 9.74
CA GLN A 128 15.44 10.55 8.72
C GLN A 128 15.13 11.90 9.37
N HIS A 129 15.99 12.91 9.15
CA HIS A 129 15.78 14.27 9.63
C HIS A 129 14.52 14.85 8.98
N SER A 130 13.42 14.80 9.74
CA SER A 130 12.07 15.06 9.26
C SER A 130 11.76 16.53 9.45
N GLY A 131 12.05 17.36 8.44
CA GLY A 131 11.71 18.79 8.48
C GLY A 131 10.21 19.03 8.70
N VAL A 132 9.86 20.18 9.26
CA VAL A 132 8.47 20.57 9.65
C VAL A 132 7.44 20.36 8.53
N LEU A 133 7.83 20.62 7.28
CA LEU A 133 6.97 20.47 6.11
C LEU A 133 6.59 18.99 5.82
N ARG A 134 7.44 18.02 6.20
CA ARG A 134 7.13 16.59 6.04
C ARG A 134 6.06 16.14 7.02
N TRP A 135 6.13 16.64 8.26
CA TRP A 135 5.08 16.45 9.25
C TRP A 135 3.77 17.10 8.80
N ALA A 136 3.81 18.30 8.22
CA ALA A 136 2.62 18.95 7.68
C ALA A 136 1.97 18.14 6.53
N ALA A 137 2.76 17.63 5.58
CA ALA A 137 2.26 16.78 4.50
C ALA A 137 1.63 15.47 5.04
N MET A 138 2.23 14.86 6.07
CA MET A 138 1.68 13.66 6.73
C MET A 138 0.37 13.96 7.45
N VAL A 139 0.28 15.08 8.17
CA VAL A 139 -0.97 15.50 8.83
C VAL A 139 -2.07 15.76 7.80
N MET A 140 -1.75 16.45 6.71
CA MET A 140 -2.68 16.67 5.60
C MET A 140 -3.18 15.34 5.01
N LEU A 141 -2.27 14.39 4.79
CA LEU A 141 -2.61 13.05 4.30
C LEU A 141 -3.52 12.30 5.28
N MET A 142 -3.19 12.32 6.58
CA MET A 142 -4.02 11.70 7.61
C MET A 142 -5.43 12.30 7.65
N VAL A 143 -5.54 13.64 7.58
CA VAL A 143 -6.84 14.34 7.53
C VAL A 143 -7.62 13.98 6.28
N ALA A 144 -6.96 13.92 5.12
CA ALA A 144 -7.60 13.51 3.86
C ALA A 144 -8.11 12.06 3.93
N SER A 145 -7.29 11.11 4.43
CA SER A 145 -7.67 9.72 4.63
C SER A 145 -8.85 9.56 5.59
N LEU A 146 -8.86 10.32 6.69
CA LEU A 146 -10.00 10.37 7.61
C LEU A 146 -11.25 10.91 6.92
N GLY A 147 -11.15 12.01 6.16
CA GLY A 147 -12.25 12.60 5.40
C GLY A 147 -12.91 11.63 4.41
N ILE A 148 -12.10 10.87 3.66
CA ILE A 148 -12.59 9.83 2.72
C ILE A 148 -13.30 8.70 3.49
N THR A 149 -12.76 8.30 4.64
CA THR A 149 -13.35 7.26 5.50
C THR A 149 -14.69 7.69 6.10
N PHE A 150 -14.83 8.96 6.51
CA PHE A 150 -16.10 9.49 7.02
C PHE A 150 -17.15 9.64 5.92
N THR A 151 -16.77 10.14 4.75
CA THR A 151 -17.66 10.36 3.60
C THR A 151 -18.24 9.02 3.09
N SER A 152 -17.40 8.01 2.92
CA SER A 152 -17.84 6.66 2.50
C SER A 152 -18.80 5.99 3.49
N ARG A 153 -18.62 6.19 4.81
CA ARG A 153 -19.57 5.71 5.82
C ARG A 153 -20.92 6.42 5.76
N GLN A 154 -20.93 7.70 5.40
CA GLN A 154 -22.14 8.51 5.33
C GLN A 154 -22.98 8.14 4.09
N GLU A 155 -22.34 7.88 2.96
CA GLU A 155 -22.98 7.36 1.74
C GLU A 155 -23.60 5.98 1.97
N ALA A 156 -22.89 5.06 2.63
CA ALA A 156 -23.42 3.74 2.96
C ALA A 156 -24.68 3.82 3.85
N ARG A 157 -24.67 4.70 4.86
CA ARG A 157 -25.82 4.93 5.76
C ARG A 157 -27.00 5.58 5.04
N ALA A 158 -26.74 6.54 4.15
CA ALA A 158 -27.78 7.19 3.35
C ALA A 158 -28.47 6.18 2.40
N ASN A 159 -27.69 5.29 1.79
CA ASN A 159 -28.22 4.26 0.89
C ASN A 159 -29.08 3.22 1.63
N SER A 160 -28.67 2.78 2.82
CA SER A 160 -29.48 1.87 3.66
C SER A 160 -30.81 2.48 4.12
N ARG A 161 -30.87 3.79 4.35
CA ARG A 161 -32.12 4.49 4.71
C ARG A 161 -33.09 4.57 3.53
N ARG A 162 -32.58 4.81 2.31
CA ARG A 162 -33.40 4.84 1.08
C ARG A 162 -34.03 3.48 0.77
N LEU A 163 -33.27 2.39 0.91
CA LEU A 163 -33.80 1.03 0.73
C LEU A 163 -34.93 0.70 1.70
N LYS A 164 -34.81 1.10 2.98
CA LYS A 164 -35.87 0.92 3.99
C LYS A 164 -37.12 1.77 3.76
N GLN A 165 -37.05 2.82 2.95
CA GLN A 165 -38.21 3.64 2.59
C GLN A 165 -38.88 3.17 1.29
N ALA A 166 -38.20 2.32 0.51
CA ALA A 166 -38.69 1.74 -0.73
C ALA A 166 -39.28 0.32 -0.55
N THR A 167 -39.24 -0.23 0.67
CA THR A 167 -39.85 -1.51 1.06
C THR A 167 -40.97 -1.24 2.05
#